data_AF-A0A660HN56-F1
#
_entry.id   AF-A0A660HN56-F1
#
_cell.length_a   1.000
_cell.length_b   1.000
_cell.length_c   1.000
_cell.angle_alpha   90.00
_cell.angle_beta   90.00
_cell.angle_gamma   90.00
#
_symmetry.space_group_name_H-M   'P 1'
#
loop_
_entity.id
_entity.type
_entity.pdbx_description
1 polymer ?
#
loop_
_entity_poly.entity_id
_entity_poly.type
_entity_poly.pdbx_seq_one_letter_code
_entity_poly.pdbx_strand_id
1 'polypeptide(L)'
;MQNIKKNTNYKKNIYITLMILISILIYCLINKNKKINIVNKQITWNLNPSTEKEYNIALKQWENQCYFKKGNEYIGSEIKNKIGNNNKTLHCLRGNITRGSDGINGEQTREVNSELKYEYIKHYFSSDIMRFTNTIEFPIYFDDKWLIKFDTYCDTTPPPVKP
;
A
#
# COMPACT_ATOMS: atom_id res chain seq x y z
N MET A 1 6.16 50.26 49.82
CA MET A 1 6.18 48.77 49.70
C MET A 1 5.06 48.34 48.76
N GLN A 2 5.38 47.83 47.58
CA GLN A 2 4.38 47.27 46.65
C GLN A 2 4.24 45.76 46.90
N ASN A 3 3.01 45.32 47.12
CA ASN A 3 2.67 43.92 47.40
C ASN A 3 2.38 43.21 46.06
N ILE A 4 3.36 42.47 45.54
CA ILE A 4 3.19 41.70 44.31
C ILE A 4 2.43 40.41 44.67
N LYS A 5 1.13 40.37 44.41
CA LYS A 5 0.34 39.12 44.46
C LYS A 5 0.91 38.15 43.42
N LYS A 6 1.56 37.08 43.89
CA LYS A 6 2.00 35.96 43.04
C LYS A 6 0.78 35.31 42.38
N ASN A 7 0.68 35.50 41.06
CA ASN A 7 -0.37 34.94 40.23
C ASN A 7 -0.18 33.41 40.14
N THR A 8 -1.00 32.63 40.86
CA THR A 8 -0.89 31.16 40.99
C THR A 8 -1.33 30.39 39.74
N ASN A 9 -1.77 31.08 38.67
CA ASN A 9 -2.23 30.47 37.43
C ASN A 9 -1.15 29.73 36.62
N TYR A 10 0.13 30.04 36.82
CA TYR A 10 1.21 29.38 36.08
C TYR A 10 1.29 27.87 36.38
N LYS A 11 1.05 27.46 37.65
CA LYS A 11 1.10 26.04 38.03
C LYS A 11 0.00 25.26 37.32
N LYS A 12 -1.22 25.81 37.27
CA LYS A 12 -2.39 25.15 36.65
C LYS A 12 -2.20 24.96 35.14
N ASN A 13 -1.61 25.95 34.46
CA ASN A 13 -1.30 25.85 33.03
C ASN A 13 -0.21 24.82 32.75
N ILE A 14 0.81 24.69 33.61
CA ILE A 14 1.86 23.67 33.44
C ILE A 14 1.26 22.26 33.48
N TYR A 15 0.34 21.97 34.41
CA TYR A 15 -0.30 20.66 34.49
C TYR A 15 -1.14 20.33 33.25
N ILE A 16 -1.89 21.30 32.73
CA ILE A 16 -2.71 21.10 31.51
C ILE A 16 -1.81 20.81 30.30
N THR A 17 -0.74 21.59 30.12
CA THR A 17 0.20 21.39 29.02
C THR A 17 0.90 20.03 29.12
N LEU A 18 1.25 19.59 30.33
CA LEU A 18 1.87 18.28 30.56
C LEU A 18 0.92 17.13 30.18
N MET A 19 -0.37 17.23 30.55
CA MET A 19 -1.39 16.22 30.23
C MET A 19 -1.64 16.11 28.72
N ILE A 20 -1.60 17.23 27.99
CA ILE A 20 -1.72 17.25 26.53
C ILE A 20 -0.49 16.57 25.89
N LEU A 21 0.72 16.90 26.35
CA LEU A 21 1.96 16.27 25.87
C LEU A 21 1.97 14.75 26.07
N ILE A 22 1.53 14.28 27.25
CA ILE A 22 1.41 12.85 27.55
C ILE A 22 0.38 12.19 26.62
N SER A 23 -0.76 12.84 26.37
CA SER A 23 -1.80 12.33 25.47
C SER A 23 -1.30 12.19 24.03
N ILE A 24 -0.53 13.16 23.54
CA ILE A 24 0.11 13.12 22.21
C ILE A 24 1.15 12.00 22.15
N LEU A 25 1.98 11.84 23.19
CA LEU A 25 2.96 10.76 23.28
C LEU A 25 2.31 9.38 23.25
N ILE A 26 1.23 9.18 24.01
CA ILE A 26 0.46 7.93 24.03
C ILE A 26 -0.16 7.66 22.65
N TYR A 27 -0.77 8.67 22.01
CA TYR A 27 -1.33 8.55 20.67
C TYR A 27 -0.26 8.14 19.63
N CYS A 28 0.92 8.77 19.68
CA CYS A 28 2.05 8.43 18.81
C CYS A 28 2.57 7.00 19.05
N LEU A 29 2.60 6.55 20.31
CA LEU A 29 3.03 5.19 20.66
C LEU A 29 2.03 4.12 20.19
N ILE A 30 0.73 4.37 20.35
CA ILE A 30 -0.33 3.46 19.89
C ILE A 30 -0.29 3.31 18.36
N ASN A 31 -0.15 4.42 17.62
CA ASN A 31 -0.09 4.36 16.15
C ASN A 31 1.20 3.70 15.62
N LYS A 32 2.35 3.87 16.29
CA LYS A 32 3.58 3.14 15.93
C LYS A 32 3.47 1.64 16.14
N ASN A 33 2.65 1.19 17.09
CA ASN A 33 2.49 -0.22 17.44
C ASN A 33 1.35 -0.93 16.70
N LYS A 34 0.66 -0.28 15.76
CA LYS A 34 -0.12 -1.01 14.75
C LYS A 34 0.85 -1.79 13.88
N LYS A 35 1.25 -2.98 14.36
CA LYS A 35 1.84 -4.03 13.53
C LYS A 35 0.88 -4.26 12.39
N ILE A 36 1.29 -3.83 11.20
CA ILE A 36 0.66 -4.23 9.95
C ILE A 36 0.84 -5.74 9.91
N ASN A 37 -0.23 -6.45 10.22
CA ASN A 37 -0.24 -7.90 10.13
C ASN A 37 -0.16 -8.18 8.64
N ILE A 38 1.01 -8.61 8.16
CA ILE A 38 1.17 -9.08 6.79
C ILE A 38 0.37 -10.38 6.73
N VAL A 39 -0.90 -10.25 6.34
CA VAL A 39 -1.80 -11.39 6.26
C VAL A 39 -1.29 -12.26 5.13
N ASN A 40 -0.81 -13.46 5.45
CA ASN A 40 -0.63 -14.50 4.45
C ASN A 40 -2.02 -14.81 3.89
N LYS A 41 -2.29 -14.29 2.71
CA LYS A 41 -3.59 -14.40 2.06
C LYS A 41 -3.75 -15.82 1.52
N GLN A 42 -4.78 -16.52 1.98
CA GLN A 42 -5.10 -17.86 1.51
C GLN A 42 -5.84 -17.79 0.17
N ILE A 43 -5.48 -18.68 -0.75
CA ILE A 43 -6.19 -18.87 -2.02
C ILE A 43 -7.55 -19.52 -1.74
N THR A 44 -8.62 -18.93 -2.25
CA THR A 44 -10.01 -19.37 -2.00
C THR A 44 -10.80 -19.67 -3.27
N TRP A 45 -10.18 -19.52 -4.45
CA TRP A 45 -10.74 -19.87 -5.76
C TRP A 45 -10.06 -21.11 -6.33
N ASN A 46 -10.72 -21.77 -7.29
CA ASN A 46 -10.09 -22.85 -8.07
C ASN A 46 -9.03 -22.24 -9.00
N LEU A 47 -7.76 -22.58 -8.78
CA LEU A 47 -6.65 -22.13 -9.63
C LEU A 47 -6.67 -22.76 -11.02
N ASN A 48 -7.17 -24.01 -11.13
CA ASN A 48 -7.19 -24.80 -12.35
C ASN A 48 -8.64 -25.22 -12.68
N PRO A 49 -9.51 -24.27 -13.05
CA PRO A 49 -10.86 -24.56 -13.51
C PRO A 49 -10.85 -25.46 -14.75
N SER A 50 -11.79 -26.40 -14.83
CA SER A 50 -11.88 -27.35 -15.96
C SER A 50 -12.80 -26.85 -17.07
N THR A 51 -13.59 -25.81 -16.81
CA THR A 51 -14.53 -25.23 -17.78
C THR A 51 -14.46 -23.71 -17.79
N GLU A 52 -14.88 -23.09 -18.89
CA GLU A 52 -14.97 -21.63 -19.02
C GLU A 52 -15.90 -21.03 -17.93
N LYS A 53 -16.97 -21.74 -17.55
CA LYS A 53 -17.89 -21.30 -16.49
C LYS A 53 -17.18 -21.25 -15.14
N GLU A 54 -16.43 -22.30 -14.80
CA GLU A 54 -15.64 -22.35 -13.56
C GLU A 54 -14.54 -21.29 -13.56
N TYR A 55 -13.90 -21.08 -14.71
CA TYR A 55 -12.89 -20.04 -14.87
C TYR A 55 -13.45 -18.65 -14.55
N ASN A 56 -14.59 -18.29 -15.12
CA ASN A 56 -15.21 -16.98 -14.87
C ASN A 56 -15.65 -16.80 -13.40
N ILE A 57 -16.08 -17.86 -12.73
CA ILE A 57 -16.39 -17.83 -11.28
C ILE A 57 -15.11 -17.61 -10.47
N ALA A 58 -14.07 -18.39 -10.73
CA ALA A 58 -12.79 -18.29 -10.03
C ALA A 58 -12.12 -16.92 -10.25
N LEU A 59 -12.20 -16.39 -11.48
CA LEU A 59 -11.63 -15.10 -11.84
C LEU A 59 -12.32 -13.98 -11.05
N LYS A 60 -13.65 -13.99 -10.99
CA LYS A 60 -14.42 -13.00 -10.22
C LYS A 60 -14.10 -13.08 -8.71
N GLN A 61 -13.91 -14.28 -8.17
CA GLN A 61 -13.50 -14.45 -6.77
C GLN A 61 -12.12 -13.85 -6.52
N TRP A 62 -11.17 -14.09 -7.42
CA TRP A 62 -9.83 -13.52 -7.36
C TRP A 62 -9.86 -11.98 -7.44
N GLU A 63 -10.53 -11.40 -8.44
CA GLU A 63 -10.67 -9.94 -8.63
C GLU A 63 -11.26 -9.24 -7.39
N ASN A 64 -12.25 -9.87 -6.75
CA ASN A 64 -12.88 -9.32 -5.55
C ASN A 64 -11.92 -9.21 -4.37
N GLN A 65 -10.92 -10.09 -4.32
CA GLN A 65 -9.96 -10.17 -3.23
C GLN A 65 -8.69 -9.36 -3.50
N CYS A 66 -8.39 -8.98 -4.74
CA CYS A 66 -7.16 -8.25 -5.09
C CYS A 66 -6.87 -7.06 -4.17
N TYR A 67 -5.60 -6.91 -3.77
CA TYR A 67 -5.13 -5.73 -3.04
C TYR A 67 -5.38 -4.43 -3.80
N PHE A 68 -5.13 -4.46 -5.11
CA PHE A 68 -5.28 -3.33 -6.01
C PHE A 68 -6.32 -3.65 -7.07
N LYS A 69 -7.31 -2.76 -7.20
CA LYS A 69 -8.42 -2.93 -8.12
C LYS A 69 -8.28 -1.98 -9.30
N LYS A 70 -8.75 -2.45 -10.45
CA LYS A 70 -8.73 -1.69 -11.69
C LYS A 70 -9.44 -0.34 -11.55
N GLY A 71 -8.79 0.71 -12.01
CA GLY A 71 -9.27 2.10 -12.02
C GLY A 71 -9.03 2.85 -10.70
N ASN A 72 -8.50 2.18 -9.67
CA ASN A 72 -8.25 2.82 -8.38
C ASN A 72 -6.85 3.41 -8.29
N GLU A 73 -6.73 4.39 -7.40
CA GLU A 73 -5.49 5.05 -7.06
C GLU A 73 -5.13 4.77 -5.61
N TYR A 74 -3.83 4.56 -5.37
CA TYR A 74 -3.30 4.25 -4.06
C TYR A 74 -2.06 5.10 -3.82
N ILE A 75 -1.95 5.68 -2.62
CA ILE A 75 -0.72 6.37 -2.22
C ILE A 75 0.33 5.32 -1.89
N GLY A 76 1.61 5.59 -2.20
CA GLY A 76 2.71 4.67 -1.95
C GLY A 76 2.76 4.05 -0.54
N SER A 77 2.48 4.86 0.48
CA SER A 77 2.36 4.36 1.86
C SER A 77 1.26 3.30 2.06
N GLU A 78 0.14 3.38 1.33
CA GLU A 78 -0.93 2.37 1.36
C GLU A 78 -0.52 1.07 0.69
N ILE A 79 0.19 1.18 -0.45
CA ILE A 79 0.74 0.03 -1.17
C ILE A 79 1.70 -0.73 -0.26
N LYS A 80 2.63 -0.01 0.39
CA LYS A 80 3.53 -0.55 1.41
C LYS A 80 2.77 -1.25 2.52
N ASN A 81 1.70 -0.64 3.02
CA ASN A 81 0.91 -1.23 4.10
C ASN A 81 0.14 -2.50 3.66
N LYS A 82 -0.20 -2.64 2.38
CA LYS A 82 -0.90 -3.82 1.83
C LYS A 82 0.06 -4.96 1.52
N ILE A 83 1.20 -4.68 0.89
CA ILE A 83 2.14 -5.70 0.39
C ILE A 83 3.24 -6.02 1.43
N GLY A 84 3.65 -5.01 2.19
CA GLY A 84 4.78 -5.04 3.13
C GLY A 84 6.07 -4.44 2.55
N ASN A 85 7.15 -4.60 3.31
CA ASN A 85 8.48 -4.03 3.01
C ASN A 85 9.45 -5.05 2.39
N ASN A 86 8.94 -6.21 1.96
CA ASN A 86 9.75 -7.28 1.40
C ASN A 86 9.49 -7.39 -0.11
N ASN A 87 10.46 -7.92 -0.84
CA ASN A 87 10.27 -8.20 -2.26
C ASN A 87 9.11 -9.20 -2.45
N LYS A 88 8.22 -8.87 -3.39
CA LYS A 88 7.04 -9.68 -3.71
C LYS A 88 6.81 -9.70 -5.21
N THR A 89 6.20 -10.78 -5.68
CA THR A 89 5.60 -10.80 -7.01
C THR A 89 4.14 -10.40 -6.87
N LEU A 90 3.71 -9.42 -7.65
CA LEU A 90 2.30 -9.15 -7.88
C LEU A 90 1.90 -9.80 -9.20
N HIS A 91 0.87 -10.62 -9.14
CA HIS A 91 0.22 -11.16 -10.32
C HIS A 91 -0.89 -10.19 -10.72
N CYS A 92 -0.77 -9.62 -11.91
CA CYS A 92 -1.70 -8.63 -12.42
C CYS A 92 -2.42 -9.17 -13.66
N LEU A 93 -3.70 -8.85 -13.80
CA LEU A 93 -4.36 -8.97 -15.10
C LEU A 93 -3.79 -7.93 -16.08
N ARG A 94 -4.25 -7.95 -17.32
CA ARG A 94 -3.84 -6.98 -18.34
C ARG A 94 -4.22 -5.55 -17.95
N GLY A 95 -3.22 -4.66 -17.89
CA GLY A 95 -3.42 -3.20 -17.71
C GLY A 95 -2.21 -2.51 -17.09
N ASN A 96 -2.26 -1.18 -16.99
CA ASN A 96 -1.08 -0.38 -16.67
C ASN A 96 -1.06 0.06 -15.21
N ILE A 97 0.14 0.39 -14.73
CA ILE A 97 0.35 1.08 -13.46
C ILE A 97 1.02 2.41 -13.77
N THR A 98 0.39 3.51 -13.38
CA THR A 98 0.80 4.87 -13.78
C THR A 98 0.84 5.81 -12.58
N ARG A 99 1.54 6.94 -12.71
CA ARG A 99 1.47 8.01 -11.70
C ARG A 99 0.15 8.77 -11.88
N GLY A 100 -0.69 8.81 -10.83
CA GLY A 100 -2.06 9.30 -10.86
C GLY A 100 -2.24 10.77 -11.30
N SER A 101 -1.20 11.61 -11.20
CA SER A 101 -1.29 13.03 -11.57
C SER A 101 -0.65 13.41 -12.91
N ASP A 102 0.26 12.60 -13.45
CA ASP A 102 1.16 13.10 -14.52
C ASP A 102 0.99 12.41 -15.87
N GLY A 103 0.13 11.39 -16.00
CA GLY A 103 -0.05 10.70 -17.28
C GLY A 103 1.24 10.08 -17.86
N ILE A 104 2.33 10.03 -17.07
CA ILE A 104 3.53 9.26 -17.40
C ILE A 104 3.10 7.81 -17.29
N ASN A 105 2.75 7.27 -18.46
CA ASN A 105 2.38 5.88 -18.62
C ASN A 105 3.61 5.04 -18.26
N GLY A 106 3.52 4.26 -17.17
CA GLY A 106 4.26 3.03 -17.11
C GLY A 106 3.87 2.21 -18.32
N GLU A 107 4.84 1.87 -19.16
CA GLU A 107 4.61 1.10 -20.37
C GLU A 107 4.00 -0.28 -20.08
N GLN A 108 3.48 -0.86 -21.16
CA GLN A 108 2.36 -1.78 -21.16
C GLN A 108 2.73 -3.15 -20.59
N THR A 109 1.90 -3.68 -19.68
CA THR A 109 1.86 -5.14 -19.50
C THR A 109 1.13 -5.75 -20.71
N ARG A 110 1.89 -5.96 -21.80
CA ARG A 110 1.44 -6.83 -22.90
C ARG A 110 1.71 -8.28 -22.52
N GLU A 111 0.86 -8.82 -21.65
CA GLU A 111 0.47 -10.24 -21.62
C GLU A 111 -0.61 -10.45 -20.57
N VAL A 112 -1.46 -11.46 -20.81
CA VAL A 112 -2.46 -11.91 -19.84
C VAL A 112 -1.69 -12.55 -18.68
N ASN A 113 -1.87 -12.05 -17.46
CA ASN A 113 -1.16 -12.46 -16.24
C ASN A 113 0.31 -12.03 -16.20
N SER A 114 0.57 -10.72 -16.27
CA SER A 114 1.92 -10.18 -16.08
C SER A 114 2.35 -10.28 -14.61
N GLU A 115 3.53 -10.84 -14.37
CA GLU A 115 4.20 -10.75 -13.08
C GLU A 115 4.92 -9.42 -12.94
N LEU A 116 4.57 -8.67 -11.91
CA LEU A 116 5.24 -7.44 -11.55
C LEU A 116 6.05 -7.66 -10.29
N LYS A 117 7.37 -7.52 -10.38
CA LYS A 117 8.25 -7.57 -9.22
C LYS A 117 8.14 -6.25 -8.46
N TYR A 118 7.66 -6.34 -7.24
CA TYR A 118 7.66 -5.26 -6.26
C TYR A 118 8.88 -5.38 -5.37
N GLU A 119 9.64 -4.30 -5.26
CA GLU A 119 10.77 -4.15 -4.34
C GLU A 119 10.59 -2.90 -3.50
N TYR A 120 10.90 -3.01 -2.21
CA TYR A 120 10.88 -1.88 -1.29
C TYR A 120 12.31 -1.49 -0.94
N ILE A 121 12.70 -0.27 -1.31
CA ILE A 121 14.04 0.26 -1.09
C ILE A 121 13.94 1.32 0.01
N LYS A 122 14.41 0.96 1.19
CA LYS A 122 14.49 1.88 2.32
C LYS A 122 15.58 2.91 2.06
N HIS A 123 15.24 4.20 2.11
CA HIS A 123 16.21 5.27 1.90
C HIS A 123 16.41 6.08 3.19
N TYR A 124 17.67 6.28 3.61
CA TYR A 124 17.96 6.89 4.91
C TYR A 124 17.75 8.40 4.94
N PHE A 125 17.86 9.07 3.79
CA PHE A 125 17.88 10.54 3.69
C PHE A 125 16.75 11.11 2.82
N SER A 126 15.87 10.26 2.31
CA SER A 126 14.71 10.68 1.50
C SER A 126 13.53 9.74 1.75
N SER A 127 12.40 10.01 1.09
CA SER A 127 11.28 9.07 1.08
C SER A 127 11.73 7.68 0.61
N ASP A 128 11.17 6.66 1.25
CA ASP A 128 11.34 5.27 0.82
C ASP A 128 10.76 5.09 -0.58
N ILE A 129 11.40 4.23 -1.37
CA ILE A 129 11.09 4.04 -2.79
C ILE A 129 10.51 2.65 -2.98
N MET A 130 9.40 2.57 -3.71
CA MET A 130 8.88 1.32 -4.24
C MET A 130 9.27 1.24 -5.71
N ARG A 131 9.80 0.09 -6.08
CA ARG A 131 10.15 -0.22 -7.45
C ARG A 131 9.22 -1.31 -7.96
N PHE A 132 8.64 -1.07 -9.13
CA PHE A 132 7.87 -2.06 -9.87
C PHE A 132 8.58 -2.37 -11.17
N THR A 133 8.90 -3.65 -11.39
CA THR A 133 9.61 -4.11 -12.58
C THR A 133 8.80 -5.22 -13.24
N ASN A 134 8.43 -5.04 -14.50
CA ASN A 134 8.00 -6.16 -15.34
C ASN A 134 9.26 -6.80 -15.93
N THR A 135 9.28 -8.11 -16.15
CA THR A 135 10.47 -8.89 -16.57
C THR A 135 11.13 -8.41 -17.87
N ILE A 136 10.49 -7.51 -18.63
CA ILE A 136 10.88 -7.10 -19.98
C ILE A 136 11.13 -5.58 -20.08
N GLU A 137 10.77 -4.75 -19.09
CA GLU A 137 10.76 -3.27 -19.23
C GLU A 137 11.47 -2.50 -18.10
N PHE A 138 11.71 -1.21 -18.35
CA PHE A 138 12.36 -0.28 -17.41
C PHE A 138 11.62 -0.25 -16.06
N PRO A 139 12.35 -0.31 -14.93
CA PRO A 139 11.73 -0.27 -13.62
C PRO A 139 11.08 1.08 -13.37
N ILE A 140 9.85 1.05 -12.86
CA ILE A 140 9.11 2.25 -12.46
C ILE A 140 9.34 2.47 -10.97
N TYR A 141 9.74 3.68 -10.60
CA TYR A 141 9.99 4.07 -9.22
C TYR A 141 8.92 5.03 -8.74
N PHE A 142 8.41 4.77 -7.54
CA PHE A 142 7.49 5.65 -6.85
C PHE A 142 7.97 5.87 -5.43
N ASP A 143 7.87 7.09 -4.92
CA ASP A 143 8.06 7.33 -3.50
C ASP A 143 6.77 7.07 -2.71
N ASP A 144 6.87 7.03 -1.38
CA ASP A 144 5.76 6.75 -0.47
C ASP A 144 4.61 7.78 -0.47
N LYS A 145 4.79 8.93 -1.12
CA LYS A 145 3.80 10.01 -1.23
C LYS A 145 3.14 10.06 -2.60
N TRP A 146 3.64 9.32 -3.59
CA TRP A 146 3.07 9.37 -4.93
C TRP A 146 1.76 8.61 -4.98
N LEU A 147 0.81 9.21 -5.71
CA LEU A 147 -0.44 8.55 -6.07
C LEU A 147 -0.18 7.67 -7.29
N ILE A 148 -0.53 6.40 -7.17
CA ILE A 148 -0.28 5.37 -8.19
C ILE A 148 -1.61 4.79 -8.61
N LYS A 149 -1.93 4.90 -9.89
CA LYS A 149 -3.15 4.38 -10.49
C LYS A 149 -2.90 2.98 -11.01
N PHE A 150 -3.78 2.05 -10.63
CA PHE A 150 -3.78 0.68 -11.14
C PHE A 150 -4.94 0.51 -12.12
N ASP A 151 -4.66 0.50 -13.42
CA ASP A 151 -5.64 0.20 -14.47
C ASP A 151 -5.82 -1.32 -14.69
N THR A 152 -5.48 -2.11 -13.67
CA THR A 152 -5.58 -3.56 -13.63
C THR A 152 -5.88 -4.05 -12.21
N TYR A 153 -6.29 -5.30 -12.09
CA TYR A 153 -6.36 -6.01 -10.81
C TYR A 153 -5.01 -6.67 -10.54
N CYS A 154 -4.45 -6.45 -9.34
CA CYS A 154 -3.19 -7.05 -8.92
C CYS A 154 -3.29 -7.64 -7.52
N ASP A 155 -2.67 -8.80 -7.32
CA ASP A 155 -2.55 -9.43 -6.00
C ASP A 155 -1.22 -10.19 -5.83
N THR A 156 -0.88 -10.56 -4.60
CA THR A 156 0.28 -11.43 -4.32
C THR A 156 0.00 -12.91 -4.59
N THR A 157 -1.26 -13.30 -4.82
CA THR A 157 -1.65 -14.64 -5.22
C THR A 157 -1.97 -14.70 -6.72
N PRO A 158 -1.63 -15.78 -7.44
CA PRO A 158 -1.87 -15.89 -8.87
C PRO A 158 -3.37 -15.97 -9.22
N PRO A 159 -3.81 -15.40 -10.36
CA PRO A 159 -5.17 -15.59 -10.88
C PRO A 159 -5.38 -17.04 -11.34
N PRO A 160 -6.63 -17.49 -11.55
CA PRO A 160 -6.88 -18.79 -12.16
C PRO A 160 -6.31 -18.86 -13.58
N VAL A 161 -5.87 -20.05 -13.97
CA VAL A 161 -5.40 -20.35 -15.32
C VAL A 161 -6.61 -20.73 -16.19
N LYS A 162 -6.68 -20.22 -17.41
CA LYS A 162 -7.74 -20.63 -18.35
C LYS A 162 -7.57 -22.12 -18.72
N PRO A 163 -8.68 -22.89 -18.84
CA PRO A 163 -8.64 -24.25 -19.36
C PRO A 163 -8.22 -24.29 -20.84
#